data_AF-A0A318UZ69-F1
#
_entry.id   AF-A0A318UZ69-F1
#
_cell.length_a   1.000
_cell.length_b   1.000
_cell.length_c   1.000
_cell.angle_alpha   90.00
_cell.angle_beta   90.00
_cell.angle_gamma   90.00
#
_symmetry.space_group_name_H-M   'P 1'
#
loop_
_entity.id
_entity.type
_entity.pdbx_description
1 polymer ?
#
loop_
_entity_poly.entity_id
_entity_poly.type
_entity_poly.pdbx_seq_one_letter_code
_entity_poly.pdbx_strand_id
1 'polypeptide(L)'
;MYKVNKRAVVLVFILQIILGGVWYVSAPSSFLDRLTRTIEPNQLDIGLIFAFVASSFVYLMFTAWLLSRVKGFSGAGRFFLVIGLWLFVVLPNSAFLCFYLGFGISDMLYFLSYGAVNSAIAAIILPLWRSSRSIFKD
;
A
#
# COMPACT_ATOMS: atom_id res chain seq x y z
N MET A 1 -6.63 -13.93 -20.98
CA MET A 1 -5.93 -13.20 -19.89
C MET A 1 -6.95 -12.53 -18.99
N TYR A 2 -6.82 -12.64 -17.66
CA TYR A 2 -7.63 -11.83 -16.74
C TYR A 2 -7.19 -10.37 -16.93
N LYS A 3 -8.03 -9.54 -17.56
CA LYS A 3 -7.70 -8.12 -17.75
C LYS A 3 -7.86 -7.41 -16.41
N VAL A 4 -6.77 -6.82 -15.93
CA VAL A 4 -6.79 -5.90 -14.79
C VAL A 4 -7.66 -4.71 -15.15
N ASN A 5 -8.63 -4.37 -14.29
CA ASN A 5 -9.47 -3.20 -14.49
C ASN A 5 -8.68 -1.94 -14.12
N LYS A 6 -8.21 -1.20 -15.14
CA LYS A 6 -7.42 0.01 -14.94
C LYS A 6 -8.17 1.08 -14.14
N ARG A 7 -9.51 1.17 -14.26
CA ARG A 7 -10.31 2.13 -13.47
C ARG A 7 -10.28 1.80 -11.99
N ALA A 8 -10.34 0.52 -11.64
CA ALA A 8 -10.24 0.08 -10.25
C ALA A 8 -8.85 0.34 -9.66
N VAL A 9 -7.79 0.11 -10.45
CA VAL A 9 -6.41 0.41 -10.04
C VAL A 9 -6.23 1.90 -9.78
N VAL A 10 -6.70 2.77 -10.68
CA VAL A 10 -6.63 4.23 -10.49
C VAL A 10 -7.40 4.67 -9.23
N LEU A 11 -8.58 4.11 -8.98
CA LEU A 11 -9.34 4.43 -7.78
C LEU A 11 -8.61 4.01 -6.50
N VAL A 12 -8.09 2.78 -6.46
CA VAL A 12 -7.32 2.30 -5.30
C VAL A 12 -6.11 3.20 -5.07
N PHE A 13 -5.42 3.58 -6.14
CA PHE A 13 -4.27 4.47 -6.06
C PHE A 13 -4.64 5.82 -5.43
N ILE A 14 -5.70 6.47 -5.91
CA ILE A 14 -6.16 7.75 -5.37
C ILE A 14 -6.49 7.63 -3.87
N LEU A 15 -7.20 6.55 -3.48
CA LEU A 15 -7.49 6.28 -2.06
C LEU A 15 -6.23 6.10 -1.21
N GLN A 16 -5.24 5.36 -1.72
CA GLN A 16 -3.96 5.14 -1.00
C GLN A 16 -3.16 6.44 -0.83
N ILE A 17 -3.21 7.35 -1.82
CA ILE A 17 -2.56 8.66 -1.73
C ILE A 17 -3.29 9.58 -0.75
N ILE A 18 -4.62 9.66 -0.81
CA ILE A 18 -5.42 10.45 0.15
C ILE A 18 -5.17 9.96 1.58
N LEU A 19 -5.22 8.63 1.78
CA LEU A 19 -4.92 8.03 3.07
C LEU A 19 -3.47 8.29 3.50
N GLY A 20 -2.53 8.31 2.56
CA GLY A 20 -1.13 8.70 2.81
C GLY A 20 -1.02 10.11 3.39
N GLY A 21 -1.78 11.06 2.84
CA GLY A 21 -1.85 12.42 3.38
C GLY A 21 -2.43 12.46 4.80
N VAL A 22 -3.55 11.77 5.04
CA VAL A 22 -4.17 11.69 6.38
C VAL A 22 -3.25 11.00 7.39
N TRP A 23 -2.57 9.93 6.96
CA TRP A 23 -1.60 9.20 7.76
C TRP A 23 -0.45 10.11 8.17
N TYR A 24 0.13 10.86 7.23
CA TYR A 24 1.22 11.81 7.49
C TYR A 24 0.82 12.89 8.50
N VAL A 25 -0.39 13.45 8.39
CA VAL A 25 -0.90 14.45 9.36
C VAL A 25 -1.07 13.87 10.76
N SER A 26 -1.30 12.56 10.86
CA SER A 26 -1.47 11.84 12.13
C SER A 26 -0.14 11.34 12.72
N ALA A 27 1.01 11.78 12.18
CA ALA A 27 2.32 11.32 12.63
C ALA A 27 2.59 11.69 14.10
N PRO A 28 3.14 10.76 14.91
CA PRO A 28 3.54 11.07 16.27
C PRO A 28 4.68 12.10 16.30
N SER A 29 4.65 13.02 17.26
CA SER A 29 5.63 14.11 17.37
C SER A 29 7.08 13.59 17.53
N SER A 30 7.27 12.45 18.20
CA SER A 30 8.57 11.76 18.31
C SER A 30 9.18 11.40 16.95
N PHE A 31 8.33 11.07 15.99
CA PHE A 31 8.72 10.70 14.63
C PHE A 31 9.02 11.95 13.79
N LEU A 32 8.20 12.99 13.92
CA LEU A 32 8.44 14.29 13.28
C LEU A 32 9.73 14.95 13.79
N ASP A 33 10.02 14.89 15.09
CA ASP A 33 11.24 15.44 15.69
C ASP A 33 12.52 14.72 15.23
N ARG A 34 12.46 13.40 14.94
CA ARG A 34 13.57 12.70 14.30
C ARG A 34 13.73 13.14 12.85
N LEU A 35 12.63 13.23 12.09
CA LEU A 35 12.67 13.70 10.69
C LEU A 35 13.24 15.11 10.56
N THR A 36 12.80 16.06 11.39
CA THR A 36 13.29 17.45 11.38
C THR A 36 14.73 17.62 11.85
N ARG A 37 15.25 16.70 12.68
CA ARG A 37 16.69 16.68 13.02
C ARG A 37 17.58 16.14 11.90
N THR A 38 17.02 15.32 11.01
CA THR A 38 17.79 14.69 9.92
C THR A 38 17.61 15.39 8.58
N ILE A 39 16.51 16.11 8.38
CA ILE A 39 16.15 16.83 7.18
C ILE A 39 16.21 18.32 7.50
N GLU A 40 17.02 19.09 6.76
CA GLU A 40 17.06 20.55 6.92
C GLU A 40 15.64 21.12 6.81
N PRO A 41 15.22 22.00 7.75
CA PRO A 41 13.82 22.38 7.96
C PRO A 41 13.15 23.12 6.80
N ASN A 42 13.87 23.39 5.69
CA ASN A 42 13.40 24.21 4.58
C ASN A 42 13.26 23.46 3.25
N GLN A 43 13.58 22.16 3.20
CA GLN A 43 13.33 21.34 2.01
C GLN A 43 12.35 20.22 2.37
N LEU A 44 11.07 20.51 2.10
CA LEU A 44 10.08 19.47 1.88
C LEU A 44 10.58 18.70 0.64
N ASP A 45 11.31 17.61 0.87
CA ASP A 45 12.06 16.93 -0.18
C ASP A 45 11.08 16.37 -1.20
N ILE A 46 10.94 17.07 -2.32
CA ILE A 46 10.11 16.69 -3.46
C ILE A 46 10.50 15.28 -3.91
N GLY A 47 11.77 14.89 -3.74
CA GLY A 47 12.26 13.54 -3.98
C GLY A 47 11.59 12.50 -3.08
N LEU A 48 11.36 12.80 -1.80
CA LEU A 48 10.71 11.90 -0.85
C LEU A 48 9.22 11.73 -1.15
N ILE A 49 8.53 12.81 -1.52
CA ILE A 49 7.14 12.72 -2.01
C ILE A 49 7.07 11.89 -3.29
N PHE A 50 7.95 12.17 -4.25
CA PHE A 50 7.97 11.45 -5.51
C PHE A 50 8.26 9.96 -5.30
N ALA A 51 9.23 9.62 -4.45
CA ALA A 51 9.53 8.25 -4.06
C ALA A 51 8.34 7.56 -3.38
N PHE A 52 7.60 8.27 -2.53
CA PHE A 52 6.40 7.76 -1.90
C PHE A 52 5.28 7.46 -2.91
N VAL A 53 5.01 8.38 -3.83
CA VAL A 53 3.99 8.19 -4.88
C VAL A 53 4.40 7.05 -5.83
N ALA A 54 5.66 7.02 -6.26
CA ALA A 54 6.19 5.99 -7.15
C ALA A 54 6.17 4.60 -6.49
N SER A 55 6.63 4.48 -5.24
CA SER A 55 6.63 3.20 -4.51
C SER A 55 5.21 2.67 -4.29
N SER A 56 4.26 3.55 -3.94
CA SER A 56 2.84 3.20 -3.80
C SER A 56 2.26 2.69 -5.11
N PHE A 57 2.56 3.37 -6.23
CA PHE A 57 2.11 2.96 -7.56
C PHE A 57 2.68 1.60 -7.97
N VAL A 58 3.99 1.40 -7.78
CA VAL A 58 4.66 0.12 -8.12
C VAL A 58 4.10 -1.03 -7.30
N TYR A 59 3.92 -0.85 -5.98
CA TYR A 59 3.35 -1.87 -5.12
C TYR A 59 1.91 -2.23 -5.52
N LEU A 60 1.10 -1.23 -5.86
CA LEU A 60 -0.26 -1.46 -6.34
C LEU A 60 -0.28 -2.22 -7.67
N MET A 61 0.58 -1.83 -8.61
CA MET A 61 0.72 -2.51 -9.90
C MET A 61 1.20 -3.96 -9.73
N PHE A 62 2.14 -4.21 -8.83
CA PHE A 62 2.58 -5.55 -8.47
C PHE A 62 1.42 -6.38 -7.90
N THR A 63 0.64 -5.82 -6.98
CA THR A 63 -0.53 -6.48 -6.38
C THR A 63 -1.58 -6.82 -7.44
N ALA A 64 -1.89 -5.86 -8.32
CA ALA A 64 -2.84 -6.06 -9.41
C ALA A 64 -2.34 -7.11 -10.43
N TRP A 65 -1.05 -7.11 -10.73
CA TRP A 65 -0.41 -8.12 -11.59
C TRP A 65 -0.48 -9.51 -10.95
N LEU A 66 -0.15 -9.63 -9.66
CA LEU A 66 -0.20 -10.89 -8.93
C LEU A 66 -1.62 -11.48 -8.94
N LEU A 67 -2.63 -10.65 -8.65
CA LEU A 67 -4.04 -11.04 -8.73
C LEU A 67 -4.48 -11.46 -10.14
N SER A 68 -3.87 -10.93 -11.19
CA SER A 68 -4.14 -11.33 -12.58
C SER A 68 -3.56 -12.70 -12.94
N ARG A 69 -2.49 -13.14 -12.23
CA ARG A 69 -1.81 -14.42 -12.43
C ARG A 69 -2.50 -15.57 -11.71
N VAL A 70 -3.15 -15.28 -10.58
CA VAL A 70 -3.81 -16.29 -9.74
C VAL A 70 -5.16 -16.69 -10.35
N LYS A 71 -5.18 -17.86 -11.03
CA LYS A 71 -6.39 -18.49 -11.58
C LYS A 71 -7.05 -19.39 -10.54
N GLY A 72 -8.38 -19.53 -10.60
CA GLY A 72 -9.13 -20.47 -9.75
C GLY A 72 -9.47 -19.99 -8.34
N PHE A 73 -8.83 -18.94 -7.84
CA PHE A 73 -9.16 -18.42 -6.50
C PHE A 73 -10.51 -17.70 -6.48
N SER A 74 -11.32 -18.00 -5.47
CA SER A 74 -12.52 -17.26 -5.12
C SER A 74 -12.19 -15.81 -4.75
N GLY A 75 -13.21 -14.94 -4.67
CA GLY A 75 -13.01 -13.56 -4.20
C GLY A 75 -12.32 -13.51 -2.83
N ALA A 76 -12.74 -14.37 -1.90
CA ALA A 76 -12.13 -14.51 -0.58
C ALA A 76 -10.67 -15.00 -0.66
N GLY A 77 -10.37 -15.99 -1.51
CA GLY A 77 -8.99 -16.45 -1.70
C GLY A 77 -8.05 -15.34 -2.18
N ARG A 78 -8.54 -14.45 -3.06
CA ARG A 78 -7.78 -13.29 -3.53
C ARG A 78 -7.59 -12.23 -2.45
N PHE A 79 -8.59 -12.01 -1.60
CA PHE A 79 -8.48 -11.14 -0.44
C PHE A 79 -7.37 -11.65 0.51
N PHE A 80 -7.44 -12.92 0.92
CA PHE A 80 -6.44 -13.52 1.80
C PHE A 80 -5.04 -13.54 1.20
N LEU A 81 -4.92 -13.62 -0.13
CA LEU A 81 -3.64 -13.53 -0.81
C LEU A 81 -2.99 -12.15 -0.63
N VAL A 82 -3.75 -11.07 -0.81
CA VAL A 82 -3.21 -9.70 -0.63
C VAL A 82 -2.87 -9.44 0.84
N ILE A 83 -3.75 -9.84 1.76
CA ILE A 83 -3.48 -9.71 3.21
C ILE A 83 -2.30 -10.59 3.64
N GLY A 84 -2.19 -11.80 3.12
CA GLY A 84 -1.07 -12.71 3.37
C GLY A 84 0.25 -12.16 2.86
N LEU A 85 0.27 -11.51 1.69
CA LEU A 85 1.46 -10.81 1.19
C LEU A 85 1.93 -9.75 2.19
N TRP A 86 0.99 -8.98 2.75
CA TRP A 86 1.33 -7.99 3.76
C TRP A 86 1.84 -8.63 5.06
N LEU A 87 1.14 -9.65 5.58
CA LEU A 87 1.50 -10.32 6.85
C LEU A 87 2.84 -11.07 6.79
N PHE A 88 3.14 -11.76 5.69
CA PHE A 88 4.29 -12.67 5.59
C PHE A 88 5.48 -12.09 4.84
N VAL A 89 5.30 -11.00 4.09
CA VAL A 89 6.40 -10.36 3.35
C VAL A 89 6.66 -8.95 3.85
N VAL A 90 5.63 -8.09 3.87
CA VAL A 90 5.82 -6.67 4.20
C VAL A 90 6.09 -6.47 5.70
N LEU A 91 5.25 -7.04 6.56
CA LEU A 91 5.35 -6.91 8.00
C LEU A 91 6.72 -7.34 8.57
N PRO A 92 7.25 -8.55 8.29
CA PRO A 92 8.53 -8.96 8.86
C PRO A 92 9.71 -8.13 8.35
N ASN A 93 9.69 -7.72 7.07
CA ASN A 93 10.74 -6.85 6.51
C ASN A 93 10.71 -5.46 7.15
N SER A 94 9.54 -4.85 7.26
CA SER A 94 9.39 -3.54 7.89
C SER A 94 9.72 -3.58 9.38
N ALA A 95 9.33 -4.66 10.08
CA ALA A 95 9.68 -4.88 11.48
C ALA A 95 11.19 -4.96 11.68
N PHE A 96 11.88 -5.75 10.85
CA PHE A 96 13.34 -5.89 10.90
C PHE A 96 14.05 -4.56 10.62
N LEU A 97 13.63 -3.82 9.59
CA LEU A 97 14.17 -2.49 9.28
C LEU A 97 13.95 -1.50 10.43
N CYS A 98 12.76 -1.49 11.03
CA CYS A 98 12.48 -0.62 12.17
C CYS A 98 13.38 -0.93 13.36
N PHE A 99 13.58 -2.22 13.65
CA PHE A 99 14.47 -2.65 14.73
C PHE A 99 15.93 -2.28 14.44
N TYR A 100 16.41 -2.53 13.22
CA TYR A 100 17.77 -2.20 12.79
C TYR A 100 18.07 -0.70 12.84
N LEU A 101 17.09 0.14 12.46
CA LEU A 101 17.19 1.60 12.49
C LEU A 101 16.90 2.20 13.87
N GLY A 102 16.61 1.37 14.88
CA GLY A 102 16.36 1.82 16.25
C GLY A 102 15.10 2.68 16.40
N PHE A 103 14.05 2.36 15.63
CA PHE A 103 12.71 2.94 15.82
C PHE A 103 12.02 2.35 17.04
N GLY A 104 11.22 3.16 17.73
CA GLY A 104 10.40 2.69 18.84
C GLY A 104 9.25 1.80 18.37
N ILE A 105 8.65 1.04 19.29
CA ILE A 105 7.49 0.19 19.00
C ILE A 105 6.31 1.04 18.47
N SER A 106 6.11 2.24 19.02
CA SER A 106 5.08 3.20 18.57
C SER A 106 5.27 3.60 17.10
N ASP A 107 6.51 3.90 16.70
CA ASP A 107 6.82 4.34 15.34
C ASP A 107 6.67 3.16 14.36
N MET A 108 7.12 1.97 14.77
CA MET A 108 6.95 0.74 14.01
C MET A 108 5.47 0.42 13.77
N LEU A 109 4.63 0.50 14.81
CA LEU A 109 3.18 0.29 14.68
C LEU A 109 2.53 1.34 13.78
N TYR A 110 2.96 2.60 13.90
CA TYR A 110 2.50 3.68 13.02
C TYR A 110 2.84 3.38 11.55
N PHE A 111 4.07 2.97 11.22
CA PHE A 111 4.46 2.55 9.86
C PHE A 111 3.69 1.34 9.35
N LEU A 112 3.54 0.31 10.18
CA LEU A 112 2.82 -0.90 9.83
C LEU A 112 1.34 -0.62 9.56
N SER A 113 0.72 0.29 10.33
CA SER A 113 -0.69 0.65 10.16
C SER A 113 -0.98 1.20 8.76
N TYR A 114 -0.08 2.01 8.19
CA TYR A 114 -0.25 2.52 6.83
C TYR A 114 -0.26 1.39 5.80
N GLY A 115 0.73 0.49 5.88
CA GLY A 115 0.82 -0.67 5.00
C GLY A 115 -0.38 -1.61 5.13
N ALA A 116 -0.88 -1.79 6.35
CA ALA A 116 -2.04 -2.64 6.64
C ALA A 116 -3.30 -2.10 5.97
N VAL A 117 -3.60 -0.81 6.17
CA VAL A 117 -4.81 -0.19 5.59
C VAL A 117 -4.72 -0.14 4.06
N ASN A 118 -3.56 0.22 3.50
CA ASN A 118 -3.37 0.22 2.05
C ASN A 118 -3.55 -1.18 1.43
N SER A 119 -3.05 -2.21 2.11
CA SER A 119 -3.22 -3.60 1.67
C SER A 119 -4.67 -4.05 1.79
N ALA A 120 -5.39 -3.62 2.84
CA ALA A 120 -6.83 -3.89 2.99
C ALA A 120 -7.65 -3.22 1.88
N ILE A 121 -7.39 -1.95 1.55
CA ILE A 121 -8.06 -1.23 0.44
C ILE A 121 -7.85 -2.00 -0.87
N ALA A 122 -6.61 -2.40 -1.17
CA ALA A 122 -6.31 -3.17 -2.37
C ALA A 122 -6.98 -4.56 -2.35
N ALA A 123 -6.98 -5.25 -1.21
CA ALA A 123 -7.60 -6.56 -1.02
C ALA A 123 -9.12 -6.55 -1.16
N ILE A 124 -9.78 -5.44 -0.84
CA ILE A 124 -11.24 -5.30 -0.97
C ILE A 124 -11.59 -4.93 -2.42
N ILE A 125 -10.99 -3.86 -2.95
CA ILE A 125 -11.45 -3.25 -4.19
C ILE A 125 -11.01 -4.06 -5.42
N LEU A 126 -9.76 -4.53 -5.49
CA LEU A 126 -9.24 -5.20 -6.68
C LEU A 126 -9.92 -6.56 -6.97
N PRO A 127 -10.23 -7.40 -5.96
CA PRO A 127 -10.91 -8.67 -6.20
C PRO A 127 -12.39 -8.51 -6.55
N LEU A 128 -13.06 -7.50 -5.99
CA LEU A 128 -14.49 -7.22 -6.22
C LEU A 128 -14.74 -6.55 -7.57
N TRP A 129 -13.83 -5.67 -8.02
CA TRP A 129 -14.04 -4.88 -9.23
C TRP A 129 -13.47 -5.55 -10.50
N ARG A 130 -13.88 -6.79 -10.74
CA ARG A 130 -13.57 -7.49 -12.00
C ARG A 130 -14.10 -6.64 -13.16
N SER A 131 -13.31 -6.55 -14.23
CA SER A 131 -13.78 -6.01 -15.51
C SER A 131 -15.08 -6.73 -15.84
N SER A 132 -16.20 -6.00 -15.79
CA SER A 132 -17.51 -6.53 -16.15
C SER A 132 -17.34 -7.25 -17.49
N ARG A 133 -17.55 -8.57 -17.51
CA ARG A 133 -17.68 -9.26 -18.78
C ARG A 133 -18.95 -8.67 -19.34
N SER A 134 -18.83 -7.93 -20.45
CA SER A 134 -20.00 -7.58 -21.26
C SER A 134 -20.85 -8.85 -21.38
N ILE A 135 -22.07 -8.79 -20.84
CA ILE A 135 -23.07 -9.86 -21.00
C ILE A 135 -23.43 -10.03 -22.49
N PHE A 136 -23.09 -9.04 -23.32
CA PHE A 136 -23.09 -9.13 -24.78
C PHE A 136 -21.72 -9.58 -25.28
N LYS A 137 -21.45 -10.87 -25.23
CA LYS A 137 -20.41 -11.47 -26.07
C LYS A 137 -20.91 -12.86 -26.49
N ASP A 138 -21.57 -12.84 -27.64
CA ASP A 138 -22.00 -13.93 -28.53
C ASP A 138 -21.95 -15.36 -27.99
#